data_AF-K2R8T5-F1
#
_entry.id   AF-K2R8T5-F1
#
_cell.length_a   1.000
_cell.length_b   1.000
_cell.length_c   1.000
_cell.angle_alpha   90.00
_cell.angle_beta   90.00
_cell.angle_gamma   90.00
#
_symmetry.space_group_name_H-M   'P 1'
#
loop_
_entity.id
_entity.type
_entity.pdbx_description
1 polymer ?
#
loop_
_entity_poly.entity_id
_entity_poly.type
_entity_poly.pdbx_seq_one_letter_code
_entity_poly.pdbx_strand_id
1 'polypeptide(L)'
;MYNKTILLSIGGPSYEDYGFSSEIEAQNAARLVWETFGPQQSGSIALRPFGSAAVDGFDFHFESMVSGMAPFAQKLRNLMDSSEDGVHRLLTAAPQCPFPDAADDQFLSGPSGNGEGAVPVDAIFVQFYNNYCGLQSFVDAATQDNFNFDAWDRWVNTLSASKNTKVFLGVPASTGAAKSGYKSAEDLVRVIDYAKGYKTFGGVMIWDVTLAYANGGYVTEVKSKL
;
A
#
# COMPACT_ATOMS: atom_id res chain seq x y z
N MET A 1 -2.10 -7.43 -24.09
CA MET A 1 -2.08 -6.80 -22.75
C MET A 1 -3.09 -7.53 -21.88
N TYR A 2 -2.71 -7.91 -20.65
CA TYR A 2 -3.54 -8.73 -19.75
C TYR A 2 -4.43 -7.91 -18.80
N ASN A 3 -4.57 -6.60 -19.04
CA ASN A 3 -5.32 -5.66 -18.21
C ASN A 3 -4.97 -5.76 -16.72
N LYS A 4 -3.67 -5.72 -16.42
CA LYS A 4 -3.12 -5.75 -15.06
C LYS A 4 -2.38 -4.45 -14.80
N THR A 5 -2.54 -3.92 -13.61
CA THR A 5 -1.78 -2.80 -13.08
C THR A 5 -0.49 -3.30 -12.46
N ILE A 6 0.63 -2.67 -12.80
CA ILE A 6 1.96 -2.98 -12.26
C ILE A 6 2.49 -1.75 -11.54
N LEU A 7 2.60 -1.85 -10.22
CA LEU A 7 3.18 -0.83 -9.37
C LEU A 7 4.62 -1.20 -9.02
N LEU A 8 5.51 -0.22 -8.93
CA LEU A 8 6.83 -0.41 -8.35
C LEU A 8 6.77 -0.12 -6.85
N SER A 9 7.04 -1.14 -6.04
CA SER A 9 7.15 -0.99 -4.58
C SER A 9 8.50 -0.40 -4.20
N ILE A 10 8.49 0.58 -3.30
CA ILE A 10 9.66 1.23 -2.70
C ILE A 10 9.65 0.92 -1.20
N GLY A 11 10.80 0.49 -0.67
CA GLY A 11 10.94 0.04 0.71
C GLY A 11 11.21 -1.47 0.79
N GLY A 12 10.52 -2.16 1.69
CA GLY A 12 10.71 -3.56 2.03
C GLY A 12 11.06 -3.79 3.51
N PRO A 13 10.90 -5.03 4.02
CA PRO A 13 11.14 -5.38 5.42
C PRO A 13 12.61 -5.29 5.84
N SER A 14 13.55 -5.23 4.89
CA SER A 14 15.01 -5.19 5.15
C SER A 14 15.63 -3.82 4.90
N TYR A 15 14.81 -2.77 4.82
CA TYR A 15 15.29 -1.43 4.57
C TYR A 15 15.83 -0.79 5.86
N GLU A 16 17.14 -0.57 5.93
CA GLU A 16 17.84 0.05 7.08
C GLU A 16 18.37 1.47 6.77
N ASP A 17 18.10 2.02 5.58
CA ASP A 17 18.62 3.33 5.17
C ASP A 17 17.79 4.49 5.74
N TYR A 18 18.45 5.50 6.30
CA TYR A 18 17.83 6.49 7.19
C TYR A 18 16.98 7.59 6.52
N GLY A 19 16.68 7.47 5.22
CA GLY A 19 15.86 8.42 4.45
C GLY A 19 16.67 9.57 3.85
N PHE A 20 16.07 10.76 3.76
CA PHE A 20 16.64 11.93 3.07
C PHE A 20 17.10 13.00 4.06
N SER A 21 18.27 13.60 3.81
CA SER A 21 18.86 14.61 4.71
C SER A 21 18.14 15.97 4.67
N SER A 22 17.33 16.21 3.64
CA SER A 22 16.55 17.43 3.48
C SER A 22 15.31 17.21 2.60
N GLU A 23 14.35 18.13 2.68
CA GLU A 23 13.19 18.14 1.78
C GLU A 23 13.60 18.23 0.30
N ILE A 24 14.62 19.03 -0.03
CA ILE A 24 15.11 19.19 -1.40
C ILE A 24 15.66 17.85 -1.93
N GLU A 25 16.41 17.13 -1.10
CA GLU A 25 16.93 15.81 -1.48
C GLU A 25 15.80 14.81 -1.71
N ALA A 26 14.80 14.77 -0.83
CA ALA A 26 13.61 13.93 -0.99
C ALA A 26 12.84 14.25 -2.29
N GLN A 27 12.64 15.53 -2.60
CA GLN A 27 11.98 15.94 -3.83
C GLN A 27 12.80 15.61 -5.10
N ASN A 28 14.13 15.72 -5.03
CA ASN A 28 15.02 15.33 -6.12
C ASN A 28 15.03 13.81 -6.34
N ALA A 29 15.00 13.02 -5.26
CA ALA A 29 14.87 11.58 -5.32
C ALA A 29 13.53 11.16 -5.96
N ALA A 30 12.42 11.79 -5.58
CA ALA A 30 11.12 11.54 -6.20
C ALA A 30 11.13 11.85 -7.71
N ARG A 31 11.80 12.93 -8.12
CA ARG A 31 11.99 13.26 -9.55
C ARG A 31 12.81 12.19 -10.25
N LEU A 32 13.92 11.75 -9.67
CA LEU A 32 14.76 10.69 -10.25
C LEU A 32 13.97 9.39 -10.43
N VAL A 33 13.19 8.97 -9.42
CA VAL A 33 12.31 7.80 -9.51
C VAL A 33 11.30 7.95 -10.66
N TRP A 34 10.67 9.11 -10.77
CA TRP A 34 9.72 9.40 -11.84
C TRP A 34 10.35 9.38 -13.24
N GLU A 35 11.53 9.98 -13.41
CA GLU A 35 12.28 9.96 -14.68
C GLU A 35 12.77 8.54 -15.06
N THR A 36 13.07 7.73 -14.05
CA THR A 36 13.57 6.35 -14.20
C THR A 36 12.47 5.37 -14.59
N PHE A 37 11.30 5.46 -13.93
CA PHE A 37 10.25 4.42 -14.00
C PHE A 37 8.89 4.92 -14.53
N GLY A 38 8.67 6.23 -14.57
CA GLY A 38 7.51 6.83 -15.23
C GLY A 38 7.67 6.86 -16.76
N PRO A 39 6.77 7.56 -17.49
CA PRO A 39 6.88 7.79 -18.92
C PRO A 39 8.25 8.31 -19.34
N GLN A 40 8.65 7.99 -20.56
CA GLN A 40 9.87 8.54 -21.12
C GLN A 40 9.72 10.07 -21.29
N GLN A 41 10.65 10.82 -20.70
CA GLN A 41 10.66 12.28 -20.78
C GLN A 41 11.71 12.74 -21.78
N SER A 42 11.35 13.71 -22.62
CA SER A 42 12.29 14.30 -23.59
C SER A 42 13.45 14.96 -22.85
N GLY A 43 14.69 14.60 -23.21
CA GLY A 43 15.90 15.19 -22.64
C GLY A 43 16.33 14.65 -21.27
N SER A 44 15.60 13.72 -20.65
CA SER A 44 16.09 13.06 -19.43
C SER A 44 17.25 12.11 -19.76
N ILE A 45 18.25 12.10 -18.88
CA ILE A 45 19.42 11.22 -18.93
C ILE A 45 19.36 10.12 -17.87
N ALA A 46 18.23 9.98 -17.17
CA ALA A 46 18.05 8.94 -16.16
C ALA A 46 18.21 7.55 -16.77
N LEU A 47 18.85 6.64 -16.03
CA LEU A 47 18.90 5.23 -16.43
C LEU A 47 17.47 4.68 -16.44
N ARG A 48 17.18 3.77 -17.38
CA ARG A 48 15.84 3.15 -17.50
C ARG A 48 15.95 1.63 -17.39
N PRO A 49 15.92 1.06 -16.17
CA PRO A 49 16.10 -0.37 -15.95
C PRO A 49 15.09 -1.25 -16.68
N PHE A 50 13.87 -0.73 -16.91
CA PHE A 50 12.81 -1.41 -17.65
C PHE A 50 12.69 -0.96 -19.11
N GLY A 51 13.74 -0.31 -19.64
CA GLY A 51 13.74 0.21 -21.01
C GLY A 51 12.65 1.25 -21.24
N SER A 52 11.84 1.07 -22.29
CA SER A 52 10.74 1.97 -22.63
C SER A 52 9.47 1.75 -21.80
N ALA A 53 9.42 0.71 -20.95
CA ALA A 53 8.25 0.50 -20.09
C ALA A 53 8.12 1.63 -19.06
N ALA A 54 6.87 1.96 -18.74
CA ALA A 54 6.50 2.84 -17.65
C ALA A 54 5.58 2.07 -16.70
N VAL A 55 5.78 2.23 -15.40
CA VAL A 55 4.90 1.61 -14.40
C VAL A 55 3.55 2.33 -14.34
N ASP A 56 2.53 1.60 -13.90
CA ASP A 56 1.19 2.15 -13.70
C ASP A 56 1.09 2.95 -12.38
N GLY A 57 2.18 3.02 -11.63
CA GLY A 57 2.24 3.73 -10.36
C GLY A 57 3.31 3.19 -9.41
N PHE A 58 3.22 3.61 -8.16
CA PHE A 58 4.18 3.30 -7.11
C PHE A 58 3.47 2.85 -5.84
N ASP A 59 4.11 1.95 -5.11
CA ASP A 59 3.67 1.48 -3.80
C ASP A 59 4.73 1.82 -2.74
N PHE A 60 4.32 2.33 -1.59
CA PHE A 60 5.20 2.59 -0.45
C PHE A 60 5.01 1.50 0.60
N HIS A 61 6.05 0.68 0.78
CA HIS A 61 6.02 -0.44 1.72
C HIS A 61 7.17 -0.29 2.70
N PHE A 62 7.02 0.64 3.65
CA PHE A 62 8.02 0.87 4.68
C PHE A 62 7.62 0.18 5.99
N GLU A 63 8.54 -0.62 6.54
CA GLU A 63 8.34 -1.28 7.85
C GLU A 63 9.15 -0.61 8.97
N SER A 64 9.76 0.53 8.68
CA SER A 64 10.54 1.36 9.60
C SER A 64 10.45 2.82 9.16
N MET A 65 10.60 3.74 10.11
CA MET A 65 10.54 5.18 9.81
C MET A 65 11.65 5.59 8.84
N VAL A 66 11.26 6.32 7.80
CA VAL A 66 12.18 6.88 6.81
C VAL A 66 12.05 8.40 6.81
N SER A 67 13.14 9.11 7.06
CA SER A 67 13.12 10.57 7.11
C SER A 67 12.84 11.18 5.72
N GLY A 68 12.06 12.25 5.68
CA GLY A 68 11.76 12.97 4.43
C GLY A 68 10.77 12.26 3.49
N MET A 69 10.04 11.24 3.95
CA MET A 69 9.10 10.54 3.06
C MET A 69 7.86 11.36 2.70
N ALA A 70 7.36 12.23 3.58
CA ALA A 70 6.24 13.12 3.23
C ALA A 70 6.55 14.02 2.01
N PRO A 71 7.66 14.78 1.96
CA PRO A 71 7.99 15.56 0.77
C PRO A 71 8.33 14.70 -0.46
N PHE A 72 8.93 13.51 -0.28
CA PHE A 72 9.14 12.57 -1.38
C PHE A 72 7.79 12.13 -1.99
N ALA A 73 6.88 11.64 -1.15
CA ALA A 73 5.57 11.12 -1.54
C ALA A 73 4.73 12.20 -2.23
N GLN A 74 4.66 13.40 -1.64
CA GLN A 74 3.94 14.52 -2.23
C GLN A 74 4.51 14.93 -3.59
N LYS A 75 5.85 14.95 -3.72
CA LYS A 75 6.49 15.29 -4.99
C LYS A 75 6.21 14.25 -6.07
N LEU A 76 6.26 12.96 -5.72
CA LEU A 76 5.98 11.87 -6.64
C LEU A 76 4.52 11.91 -7.12
N ARG A 77 3.56 12.08 -6.21
CA ARG A 77 2.14 12.26 -6.53
C ARG A 77 1.92 13.41 -7.51
N ASN A 78 2.51 14.57 -7.23
CA ASN A 78 2.39 15.75 -8.10
C ASN A 78 2.96 15.49 -9.50
N LEU A 79 4.09 14.79 -9.60
CA LEU A 79 4.69 14.44 -10.90
C LEU A 79 3.79 13.51 -11.70
N MET A 80 3.21 12.50 -11.05
CA MET A 80 2.25 11.59 -11.67
C MET A 80 1.00 12.32 -12.16
N ASP A 81 0.42 13.22 -11.36
CA ASP A 81 -0.78 13.99 -11.71
C ASP A 81 -0.53 15.02 -12.81
N SER A 82 0.68 15.57 -12.88
CA SER A 82 1.09 16.49 -13.94
C SER A 82 1.46 15.82 -15.26
N SER A 83 1.43 14.49 -15.33
CA SER A 83 1.78 13.77 -16.55
C SER A 83 0.75 13.99 -17.65
N GLU A 84 1.20 14.41 -18.83
CA GLU A 84 0.34 14.74 -19.97
C GLU A 84 0.02 13.53 -20.87
N ASP A 85 0.40 12.31 -20.48
CA ASP A 85 0.18 11.11 -21.29
C ASP A 85 -1.24 10.52 -21.16
N GLY A 86 -2.10 11.16 -20.37
CA GLY A 86 -3.50 10.78 -20.18
C GLY A 86 -3.71 9.51 -19.37
N VAL A 87 -2.66 9.00 -18.70
CA VAL A 87 -2.73 7.79 -17.87
C VAL A 87 -2.81 8.18 -16.39
N HIS A 88 -3.93 7.83 -15.74
CA HIS A 88 -4.00 7.91 -14.28
C HIS A 88 -3.10 6.85 -13.67
N ARG A 89 -2.17 7.28 -12.81
CA ARG A 89 -1.26 6.38 -12.11
C ARG A 89 -1.59 6.29 -10.64
N LEU A 90 -1.47 5.08 -10.11
CA LEU A 90 -1.81 4.79 -8.72
C LEU A 90 -0.65 5.07 -7.80
N LEU A 91 -0.94 5.72 -6.67
CA LEU A 91 -0.04 5.78 -5.53
C LEU A 91 -0.67 4.98 -4.40
N THR A 92 0.03 3.96 -3.92
CA THR A 92 -0.43 3.11 -2.82
C THR A 92 0.56 3.08 -1.68
N ALA A 93 0.12 2.61 -0.52
CA ALA A 93 0.99 2.32 0.61
C ALA A 93 0.60 0.99 1.26
N ALA A 94 1.52 0.34 1.96
CA ALA A 94 1.33 -0.94 2.60
C ALA A 94 1.63 -0.86 4.11
N PRO A 95 0.86 -0.06 4.88
CA PRO A 95 1.07 0.05 6.33
C PRO A 95 0.79 -1.28 7.03
N GLN A 96 1.37 -1.48 8.21
CA GLN A 96 0.98 -2.59 9.08
C GLN A 96 -0.36 -2.28 9.76
N CYS A 97 -1.04 -3.29 10.31
CA CYS A 97 -2.34 -3.06 10.96
C CYS A 97 -2.32 -2.13 12.19
N PRO A 98 -1.25 -2.01 13.02
CA PRO A 98 -1.26 -1.09 14.14
C PRO A 98 -1.58 0.33 13.67
N PHE A 99 -2.52 0.99 14.34
CA PHE A 99 -3.00 2.31 13.94
C PHE A 99 -2.71 3.36 15.03
N PRO A 100 -2.14 4.53 14.69
CA PRO A 100 -1.55 4.86 13.38
C PRO A 100 -0.33 3.99 13.06
N ASP A 101 -0.03 3.80 11.77
CA ASP A 101 1.17 3.07 11.35
C ASP A 101 2.43 3.89 11.61
N ALA A 102 3.46 3.29 12.18
CA ALA A 102 4.64 4.02 12.60
C ALA A 102 5.50 4.54 11.44
N ALA A 103 5.53 3.86 10.29
CA ALA A 103 6.40 4.18 9.17
C ALA A 103 5.72 5.14 8.17
N ASP A 104 4.45 4.89 7.88
CA ASP A 104 3.72 5.52 6.78
C ASP A 104 2.81 6.68 7.22
N ASP A 105 2.45 6.79 8.51
CA ASP A 105 1.48 7.78 8.98
C ASP A 105 1.93 9.23 8.73
N GLN A 106 3.24 9.49 8.72
CA GLN A 106 3.82 10.82 8.44
C GLN A 106 3.34 11.40 7.09
N PHE A 107 3.01 10.55 6.11
CA PHE A 107 2.47 10.99 4.81
C PHE A 107 1.01 10.57 4.61
N LEU A 108 0.53 9.50 5.26
CA LEU A 108 -0.87 9.07 5.17
C LEU A 108 -1.82 10.01 5.92
N SER A 109 -1.46 10.41 7.14
CA SER A 109 -2.23 11.33 7.98
C SER A 109 -1.57 12.70 8.13
N GLY A 110 -0.45 12.91 7.43
CA GLY A 110 0.32 14.14 7.44
C GLY A 110 1.23 14.26 8.68
N PRO A 111 2.14 15.26 8.71
CA PRO A 111 3.21 15.32 9.72
C PRO A 111 2.73 15.44 11.17
N SER A 112 1.52 15.96 11.39
CA SER A 112 0.90 16.11 12.71
C SER A 112 -0.19 15.08 13.01
N GLY A 113 -0.43 14.12 12.10
CA GLY A 113 -1.45 13.07 12.27
C GLY A 113 -2.90 13.56 12.26
N ASN A 114 -3.15 14.81 11.83
CA ASN A 114 -4.48 15.44 11.83
C ASN A 114 -5.09 15.57 10.42
N GLY A 115 -4.44 14.98 9.40
CA GLY A 115 -4.81 15.04 7.99
C GLY A 115 -4.19 16.23 7.23
N GLU A 116 -3.65 17.23 7.92
CA GLU A 116 -3.00 18.38 7.26
C GLU A 116 -1.64 17.95 6.68
N GLY A 117 -1.44 18.21 5.38
CA GLY A 117 -0.24 17.78 4.67
C GLY A 117 -0.20 16.28 4.35
N ALA A 118 -1.31 15.55 4.53
CA ALA A 118 -1.44 14.18 4.04
C ALA A 118 -1.35 14.13 2.51
N VAL A 119 -0.68 13.09 2.01
CA VAL A 119 -0.52 12.83 0.58
C VAL A 119 -1.71 11.98 0.10
N PRO A 120 -2.39 12.35 -1.00
CA PRO A 120 -3.48 11.54 -1.52
C PRO A 120 -2.94 10.24 -2.11
N VAL A 121 -3.46 9.13 -1.59
CA VAL A 121 -3.21 7.77 -2.08
C VAL A 121 -4.49 7.18 -2.68
N ASP A 122 -4.34 6.31 -3.67
CA ASP A 122 -5.46 5.64 -4.34
C ASP A 122 -5.94 4.42 -3.53
N ALA A 123 -5.01 3.71 -2.89
CA ALA A 123 -5.30 2.58 -2.02
C ALA A 123 -4.24 2.37 -0.94
N ILE A 124 -4.62 1.68 0.13
CA ILE A 124 -3.70 1.14 1.13
C ILE A 124 -3.87 -0.38 1.23
N PHE A 125 -2.75 -1.09 1.30
CA PHE A 125 -2.64 -2.54 1.43
C PHE A 125 -2.29 -2.92 2.88
N VAL A 126 -3.23 -2.71 3.80
CA VAL A 126 -2.98 -2.88 5.24
C VAL A 126 -2.59 -4.32 5.54
N GLN A 127 -1.42 -4.52 6.13
CA GLN A 127 -0.88 -5.83 6.46
C GLN A 127 -1.52 -6.37 7.75
N PHE A 128 -2.59 -7.17 7.62
CA PHE A 128 -3.29 -7.78 8.76
C PHE A 128 -2.61 -9.08 9.21
N TYR A 129 -1.30 -9.06 9.40
CA TYR A 129 -0.51 -10.19 9.87
C TYR A 129 0.68 -9.70 10.69
N ASN A 130 1.40 -10.62 11.34
CA ASN A 130 2.56 -10.34 12.22
C ASN A 130 2.31 -9.40 13.42
N ASN A 131 1.07 -8.96 13.65
CA ASN A 131 0.70 -7.95 14.63
C ASN A 131 -0.58 -8.34 15.38
N TYR A 132 -0.79 -7.79 16.59
CA TYR A 132 -1.94 -8.13 17.46
C TYR A 132 -3.30 -7.86 16.81
N CYS A 133 -3.37 -6.90 15.88
CA CYS A 133 -4.56 -6.52 15.11
C CYS A 133 -4.76 -7.34 13.82
N GLY A 134 -3.94 -8.37 13.60
CA GLY A 134 -3.99 -9.20 12.40
C GLY A 134 -5.17 -10.17 12.35
N LEU A 135 -5.24 -10.93 11.26
CA LEU A 135 -6.31 -11.88 10.94
C LEU A 135 -6.56 -12.91 12.05
N GLN A 136 -5.52 -13.34 12.78
CA GLN A 136 -5.65 -14.31 13.87
C GLN A 136 -6.52 -13.80 15.03
N SER A 137 -6.72 -12.49 15.13
CA SER A 137 -7.49 -11.83 16.19
C SER A 137 -8.92 -11.49 15.76
N PHE A 138 -9.29 -11.80 14.51
CA PHE A 138 -10.66 -11.64 14.04
C PHE A 138 -11.59 -12.63 14.73
N VAL A 139 -12.75 -12.14 15.15
CA VAL A 139 -13.86 -12.94 15.69
C VAL A 139 -15.08 -12.81 14.79
N ASP A 140 -15.92 -13.84 14.65
CA ASP A 140 -17.14 -13.79 13.83
C ASP A 140 -18.25 -13.00 14.56
N ALA A 141 -18.07 -11.69 14.66
CA ALA A 141 -18.96 -10.76 15.34
C ALA A 141 -18.96 -9.38 14.67
N ALA A 142 -20.04 -8.62 14.86
CA ALA A 142 -20.14 -7.26 14.29
C ALA A 142 -19.14 -6.28 14.90
N THR A 143 -18.72 -6.50 16.15
CA THR A 143 -17.71 -5.70 16.84
C THR A 143 -16.45 -6.53 17.00
N GLN A 144 -15.31 -5.90 16.74
CA GLN A 144 -13.99 -6.50 16.87
C GLN A 144 -13.24 -5.80 18.01
N ASP A 145 -12.48 -6.56 18.79
CA ASP A 145 -11.67 -5.99 19.87
C ASP A 145 -10.27 -5.59 19.37
N ASN A 146 -9.65 -6.46 18.57
CA ASN A 146 -8.26 -6.30 18.11
C ASN A 146 -8.13 -6.13 16.59
N PHE A 147 -8.86 -6.93 15.80
CA PHE A 147 -8.86 -6.77 14.35
C PHE A 147 -9.50 -5.44 13.96
N ASN A 148 -8.74 -4.54 13.35
CA ASN A 148 -9.05 -3.11 13.32
C ASN A 148 -9.28 -2.54 11.91
N PHE A 149 -9.91 -3.30 11.01
CA PHE A 149 -10.27 -2.79 9.67
C PHE A 149 -11.14 -1.52 9.76
N ASP A 150 -11.99 -1.41 10.79
CA ASP A 150 -12.81 -0.25 11.08
C ASP A 150 -12.00 1.03 11.37
N ALA A 151 -10.79 0.91 11.94
CA ALA A 151 -9.92 2.04 12.19
C ALA A 151 -9.41 2.63 10.86
N TRP A 152 -9.05 1.76 9.93
CA TRP A 152 -8.61 2.14 8.58
C TRP A 152 -9.76 2.71 7.74
N ASP A 153 -10.97 2.17 7.84
CA ASP A 153 -12.17 2.79 7.23
C ASP A 153 -12.43 4.19 7.80
N ARG A 154 -12.38 4.35 9.13
CA ARG A 154 -12.51 5.66 9.78
C ARG A 154 -11.43 6.63 9.31
N TRP A 155 -10.17 6.20 9.24
CA TRP A 155 -9.06 7.02 8.74
C TRP A 155 -9.32 7.59 7.34
N VAL A 156 -9.81 6.78 6.40
CA VAL A 156 -10.17 7.28 5.05
C VAL A 156 -11.17 8.44 5.19
N ASN A 157 -12.20 8.25 5.99
CA ASN A 157 -13.28 9.23 6.16
C ASN A 157 -12.87 10.49 6.93
N THR A 158 -11.89 10.41 7.84
CA THR A 158 -11.53 11.52 8.73
C THR A 158 -10.21 12.19 8.39
N LEU A 159 -9.14 11.43 8.15
CA LEU A 159 -7.76 11.95 8.08
C LEU A 159 -7.15 11.89 6.67
N SER A 160 -7.50 10.90 5.85
CA SER A 160 -6.93 10.77 4.50
C SER A 160 -7.23 11.99 3.64
N ALA A 161 -6.23 12.43 2.86
CA ALA A 161 -6.37 13.48 1.85
C ALA A 161 -7.34 13.10 0.72
N SER A 162 -7.57 11.81 0.48
CA SER A 162 -8.54 11.32 -0.50
C SER A 162 -9.62 10.47 0.17
N LYS A 163 -10.88 10.92 0.11
CA LYS A 163 -12.04 10.15 0.61
C LYS A 163 -12.44 8.99 -0.31
N ASN A 164 -11.76 8.85 -1.46
CA ASN A 164 -11.93 7.75 -2.39
C ASN A 164 -10.91 6.63 -2.18
N THR A 165 -9.95 6.81 -1.26
CA THR A 165 -8.93 5.81 -0.93
C THR A 165 -9.58 4.46 -0.63
N LYS A 166 -9.04 3.39 -1.22
CA LYS A 166 -9.48 2.02 -0.96
C LYS A 166 -8.60 1.31 0.07
N VAL A 167 -9.23 0.60 0.99
CA VAL A 167 -8.55 -0.22 2.01
C VAL A 167 -8.62 -1.68 1.58
N PHE A 168 -7.46 -2.30 1.39
CA PHE A 168 -7.36 -3.73 1.06
C PHE A 168 -6.97 -4.53 2.29
N LEU A 169 -7.56 -5.71 2.41
CA LEU A 169 -7.22 -6.70 3.41
C LEU A 169 -5.92 -7.41 2.99
N GLY A 170 -4.78 -7.04 3.58
CA GLY A 170 -3.49 -7.71 3.35
C GLY A 170 -3.40 -9.03 4.11
N VAL A 171 -3.19 -10.13 3.39
CA VAL A 171 -3.18 -11.49 3.93
C VAL A 171 -1.90 -12.25 3.53
N PRO A 172 -1.38 -13.14 4.40
CA PRO A 172 -0.29 -14.04 4.02
C PRO A 172 -0.78 -15.10 3.04
N ALA A 173 0.02 -15.40 2.02
CA ALA A 173 -0.29 -16.39 0.99
C ALA A 173 -0.21 -17.85 1.47
N SER A 174 0.56 -18.10 2.54
CA SER A 174 0.77 -19.43 3.12
C SER A 174 1.21 -19.30 4.58
N THR A 175 1.30 -20.43 5.30
CA THR A 175 1.86 -20.48 6.66
C THR A 175 3.32 -20.04 6.75
N GLY A 176 4.07 -20.11 5.65
CA GLY A 176 5.47 -19.65 5.58
C GLY A 176 5.64 -18.18 5.17
N ALA A 177 4.55 -17.50 4.77
CA ALA A 177 4.61 -16.13 4.27
C ALA A 177 4.70 -15.07 5.36
N ALA A 178 4.24 -15.40 6.57
CA ALA A 178 4.25 -14.53 7.73
C ALA A 178 4.42 -15.35 9.01
N LYS A 179 4.89 -14.72 10.09
CA LYS A 179 5.03 -15.35 11.41
C LYS A 179 3.67 -15.68 12.04
N SER A 180 2.64 -14.90 11.71
CA SER A 180 1.26 -15.12 12.16
C SER A 180 0.25 -14.59 11.13
N GLY A 181 -1.02 -14.96 11.28
CA GLY A 181 -2.12 -14.36 10.51
C GLY A 181 -2.50 -15.09 9.22
N TYR A 182 -1.82 -16.19 8.83
CA TYR A 182 -2.31 -17.00 7.72
C TYR A 182 -3.70 -17.59 8.02
N LYS A 183 -4.60 -17.49 7.05
CA LYS A 183 -5.91 -18.15 7.02
C LYS A 183 -6.11 -18.84 5.68
N SER A 184 -6.78 -19.99 5.69
CA SER A 184 -7.23 -20.63 4.46
C SER A 184 -8.23 -19.72 3.71
N ALA A 185 -8.44 -19.94 2.42
CA ALA A 185 -9.42 -19.16 1.65
C ALA A 185 -10.84 -19.29 2.22
N GLU A 186 -11.18 -20.44 2.83
CA GLU A 186 -12.46 -20.66 3.49
C GLU A 186 -12.58 -19.88 4.80
N ASP A 187 -11.53 -19.87 5.63
CA ASP A 187 -11.51 -19.11 6.88
C ASP A 187 -11.51 -17.59 6.65
N LEU A 188 -11.09 -17.14 5.46
CA LEU A 188 -11.15 -15.74 5.06
C LEU A 188 -12.56 -15.26 4.70
N VAL A 189 -13.52 -16.15 4.43
CA VAL A 189 -14.87 -15.76 3.99
C VAL A 189 -15.52 -14.79 4.97
N ARG A 190 -15.50 -15.12 6.27
CA ARG A 190 -16.10 -14.26 7.30
C ARG A 190 -15.37 -12.92 7.45
N VAL A 191 -14.06 -12.90 7.28
CA VAL A 191 -13.27 -11.66 7.35
C VAL A 191 -13.56 -10.76 6.16
N ILE A 192 -13.64 -11.34 4.96
CA ILE A 192 -13.97 -10.62 3.72
C ILE A 192 -15.40 -10.09 3.78
N ASP A 193 -16.38 -10.89 4.25
CA ASP A 193 -17.76 -10.45 4.41
C ASP A 193 -17.87 -9.29 5.41
N TYR A 194 -17.14 -9.36 6.52
CA TYR A 194 -17.02 -8.26 7.47
C TYR A 194 -16.45 -7.00 6.80
N ALA A 195 -15.34 -7.13 6.08
CA ALA A 195 -14.69 -6.00 5.40
C ALA A 195 -15.56 -5.39 4.29
N LYS A 196 -16.33 -6.20 3.55
CA LYS A 196 -17.32 -5.75 2.55
C LYS A 196 -18.41 -4.85 3.11
N GLY A 197 -18.65 -4.87 4.43
CA GLY A 197 -19.55 -3.94 5.10
C GLY A 197 -19.09 -2.47 5.02
N TYR A 198 -17.80 -2.23 4.77
CA TYR A 198 -17.21 -0.90 4.66
C TYR A 198 -17.10 -0.45 3.20
N LYS A 199 -17.58 0.77 2.90
CA LYS A 199 -17.54 1.33 1.53
C LYS A 199 -16.13 1.55 0.99
N THR A 200 -15.16 1.65 1.90
CA THR A 200 -13.75 1.82 1.60
C THR A 200 -13.08 0.50 1.18
N PHE A 201 -13.69 -0.66 1.41
CA PHE A 201 -13.11 -1.96 1.04
C PHE A 201 -12.80 -2.02 -0.46
N GLY A 202 -11.54 -2.30 -0.77
CA GLY A 202 -11.00 -2.38 -2.13
C GLY A 202 -10.75 -3.80 -2.63
N GLY A 203 -10.63 -4.76 -1.72
CA GLY A 203 -10.30 -6.16 -2.03
C GLY A 203 -9.25 -6.74 -1.09
N VAL A 204 -8.49 -7.70 -1.59
CA VAL A 204 -7.46 -8.42 -0.83
C VAL A 204 -6.09 -8.22 -1.48
N MET A 205 -5.09 -7.93 -0.67
CA MET A 205 -3.66 -7.98 -1.04
C MET A 205 -3.07 -9.29 -0.50
N ILE A 206 -2.23 -9.97 -1.27
CA ILE A 206 -1.64 -11.27 -0.89
C ILE A 206 -0.11 -11.16 -0.88
N TRP A 207 0.50 -11.39 0.27
CA TRP A 207 1.96 -11.49 0.43
C TRP A 207 2.40 -12.96 0.43
N ASP A 208 3.09 -13.49 -0.58
CA ASP A 208 3.46 -12.92 -1.87
C ASP A 208 3.08 -13.90 -3.03
N VAL A 209 3.46 -13.55 -4.27
CA VAL A 209 3.13 -14.38 -5.45
C VAL A 209 3.81 -15.75 -5.42
N THR A 210 5.04 -15.85 -4.93
CA THR A 210 5.80 -17.11 -4.96
C THR A 210 5.17 -18.14 -4.04
N LEU A 211 4.80 -17.71 -2.83
CA LEU A 211 4.14 -18.54 -1.84
C LEU A 211 2.67 -18.80 -2.20
N ALA A 212 1.99 -17.84 -2.83
CA ALA A 212 0.61 -18.04 -3.29
C ALA A 212 0.53 -19.03 -4.45
N TYR A 213 1.54 -19.05 -5.32
CA TYR A 213 1.62 -20.03 -6.41
C TYR A 213 1.95 -21.44 -5.87
N ALA A 214 2.84 -21.52 -4.87
CA ALA A 214 3.14 -22.78 -4.19
C ALA A 214 1.93 -23.31 -3.39
N ASN A 215 1.12 -22.42 -2.82
CA ASN A 215 -0.15 -22.73 -2.18
C ASN A 215 -1.26 -22.87 -3.24
N GLY A 216 -1.16 -23.93 -4.05
CA GLY A 216 -1.97 -24.13 -5.25
C GLY A 216 -3.46 -23.83 -5.05
N GLY A 217 -4.02 -22.97 -5.92
CA GLY A 217 -5.44 -22.58 -5.88
C GLY A 217 -5.74 -21.37 -4.99
N TYR A 218 -4.87 -20.99 -4.06
CA TYR A 218 -5.16 -19.97 -3.05
C TYR A 218 -5.63 -18.63 -3.64
N VAL A 219 -4.92 -18.10 -4.64
CA VAL A 219 -5.29 -16.83 -5.29
C VAL A 219 -6.67 -16.92 -5.95
N THR A 220 -6.95 -18.01 -6.66
CA THR A 220 -8.24 -18.22 -7.35
C THR A 220 -9.37 -18.39 -6.34
N GLU A 221 -9.14 -19.14 -5.28
CA GLU A 221 -10.13 -19.35 -4.22
C GLU A 221 -10.45 -18.06 -3.49
N VAL A 222 -9.44 -17.30 -3.03
CA VAL A 222 -9.65 -15.99 -2.40
C VAL A 222 -10.39 -15.06 -3.36
N LYS A 223 -10.01 -15.03 -4.65
CA LYS A 223 -10.70 -14.22 -5.65
C LYS A 223 -12.17 -14.61 -5.81
N SER A 224 -12.53 -15.88 -5.65
CA SER A 224 -13.93 -16.34 -5.73
C SER A 224 -14.80 -15.89 -4.54
N LYS A 225 -14.17 -15.44 -3.44
CA LYS A 225 -14.87 -14.92 -2.25
C LYS A 225 -15.05 -13.40 -2.27
N LEU A 226 -14.44 -12.69 -3.22
CA LEU A 226 -14.58 -11.24 -3.44
C LEU A 226 -15.82 -10.93 -4.29
#